data_AF-A0A1G3BUJ4-F1
#
_entry.id   AF-A0A1G3BUJ4-F1
#
_cell.length_a   1.000
_cell.length_b   1.000
_cell.length_c   1.000
_cell.angle_alpha   90.00
_cell.angle_beta   90.00
_cell.angle_gamma   90.00
#
_symmetry.space_group_name_H-M   'P 1'
#
loop_
_entity.id
_entity.type
_entity.pdbx_description
1 polymer ?
#
loop_
_entity_poly.entity_id
_entity_poly.type
_entity_poly.pdbx_seq_one_letter_code
_entity_poly.pdbx_strand_id
1 'polypeptide(L)'
;MAVIEGVMGLYDGCLDGSELGSTAHLAKILNVPAILVMDAKGMSRSAGAVVLGYKNFDRDVKIQGIILNRVKSERHYASLKASIEGNCGIPVLGYMPFHEDIILPERHLGLVPSIEQEFAKSTYQKIGSLLSNTVDVDRLINIAASSEGLPSYKQTVFSGINERFDFRVAVAVDEAFNFYYQDNLDLLESYGIELTYFSPLYDKYLPADIDGLYIGGGFPELHAAVLAANTTMKESIRKARKNGVVIYGECGGMMYLLEHMVDFKNKTHEMCGILRGTTVMENKRQGLGYITVQALHDNILCKKGETFKGHEFHWSSLHVPEGTPYAYAIYKCDDRKSKMDGIFAGRVLGSYTHIHFATDPRLIKHFLYTIAKRT
;
A
#
# COMPACT_ATOMS: atom_id res chain seq x y z
N MET A 1 3.03 21.76 -6.08
CA MET A 1 3.08 20.67 -7.07
C MET A 1 2.96 19.36 -6.30
N ALA A 2 2.11 18.44 -6.75
CA ALA A 2 2.05 17.08 -6.24
C ALA A 2 2.49 16.13 -7.38
N VAL A 3 3.17 15.04 -7.01
CA VAL A 3 3.53 13.98 -7.95
C VAL A 3 2.68 12.77 -7.60
N ILE A 4 1.96 12.24 -8.60
CA ILE A 4 1.16 11.03 -8.46
C ILE A 4 1.88 9.95 -9.24
N GLU A 5 2.50 9.02 -8.54
CA GLU A 5 3.12 7.86 -9.16
C GLU A 5 2.04 6.79 -9.39
N GLY A 6 1.90 6.37 -10.66
CA GLY A 6 1.06 5.23 -11.00
C GLY A 6 1.76 3.91 -10.68
N VAL A 7 0.98 2.91 -10.28
CA VAL A 7 1.49 1.53 -10.09
C VAL A 7 1.20 0.70 -11.35
N MET A 8 2.08 -0.25 -11.68
CA MET A 8 2.01 -1.07 -12.90
C MET A 8 2.06 -0.22 -14.19
N GLY A 9 1.34 -0.60 -15.26
CA GLY A 9 1.18 0.20 -16.47
C GLY A 9 0.08 1.26 -16.34
N LEU A 10 0.13 2.28 -17.20
CA LEU A 10 -0.83 3.39 -17.19
C LEU A 10 -2.31 2.93 -17.25
N TYR A 11 -2.58 1.87 -18.03
CA TYR A 11 -3.92 1.32 -18.23
C TYR A 11 -4.22 0.08 -17.39
N ASP A 12 -3.29 -0.34 -16.53
CA ASP A 12 -3.46 -1.55 -15.72
C ASP A 12 -4.20 -1.21 -14.43
N GLY A 13 -5.35 -1.82 -14.20
CA GLY A 13 -6.20 -1.61 -13.04
C GLY A 13 -6.80 -2.93 -12.53
N CYS A 14 -8.12 -2.93 -12.31
CA CYS A 14 -8.89 -4.13 -12.04
C CYS A 14 -8.64 -5.19 -13.13
N LEU A 15 -8.48 -6.46 -12.72
CA LEU A 15 -8.20 -7.58 -13.62
C LEU A 15 -9.46 -8.11 -14.33
N ASP A 16 -10.37 -7.21 -14.71
CA ASP A 16 -11.61 -7.49 -15.45
C ASP A 16 -11.59 -6.92 -16.87
N GLY A 17 -10.47 -6.29 -17.27
CA GLY A 17 -10.30 -5.67 -18.58
C GLY A 17 -10.92 -4.28 -18.70
N SER A 18 -11.52 -3.75 -17.62
CA SER A 18 -11.98 -2.37 -17.54
C SER A 18 -10.84 -1.42 -17.13
N GLU A 19 -11.08 -0.12 -17.28
CA GLU A 19 -10.15 0.91 -16.80
C GLU A 19 -10.17 1.09 -15.27
N LEU A 20 -11.13 0.51 -14.56
CA LEU A 20 -11.37 0.80 -13.14
C LEU A 20 -10.11 0.54 -12.30
N GLY A 21 -9.79 1.49 -11.43
CA GLY A 21 -8.63 1.41 -10.54
C GLY A 21 -7.26 1.56 -11.23
N SER A 22 -7.20 1.81 -12.55
CA SER A 22 -5.95 2.09 -13.26
C SER A 22 -5.45 3.51 -13.00
N THR A 23 -4.16 3.74 -13.29
CA THR A 23 -3.56 5.09 -13.24
C THR A 23 -4.26 6.05 -14.21
N ALA A 24 -4.65 5.58 -15.39
CA ALA A 24 -5.42 6.34 -16.38
C ALA A 24 -6.79 6.77 -15.84
N HIS A 25 -7.51 5.85 -15.20
CA HIS A 25 -8.80 6.14 -14.59
C HIS A 25 -8.67 7.21 -13.49
N LEU A 26 -7.66 7.11 -12.62
CA LEU A 26 -7.39 8.14 -11.62
C LEU A 26 -6.99 9.49 -12.24
N ALA A 27 -6.17 9.48 -13.30
CA ALA A 27 -5.80 10.70 -14.00
C ALA A 27 -7.01 11.43 -14.59
N LYS A 28 -7.98 10.68 -15.14
CA LYS A 28 -9.25 11.23 -15.64
C LYS A 28 -10.14 11.76 -14.51
N ILE A 29 -10.28 11.03 -13.40
CA ILE A 29 -11.03 11.48 -12.22
C ILE A 29 -10.46 12.80 -11.69
N LEU A 30 -9.14 12.88 -11.55
CA LEU A 30 -8.45 14.05 -11.00
C LEU A 30 -8.26 15.18 -12.02
N ASN A 31 -8.61 14.94 -13.29
CA ASN A 31 -8.38 15.84 -14.42
C ASN A 31 -6.91 16.32 -14.53
N VAL A 32 -5.94 15.45 -14.24
CA VAL A 32 -4.52 15.79 -14.23
C VAL A 32 -3.78 15.32 -15.50
N PRO A 33 -2.74 16.04 -15.94
CA PRO A 33 -1.89 15.57 -17.03
C PRO A 33 -1.08 14.33 -16.61
N ALA A 34 -0.86 13.42 -17.56
CA ALA A 34 -0.03 12.25 -17.38
C ALA A 34 1.34 12.44 -18.06
N ILE A 35 2.39 11.99 -17.38
CA ILE A 35 3.74 11.88 -17.93
C ILE A 35 4.07 10.40 -18.05
N LEU A 36 4.33 9.93 -19.27
CA LEU A 36 4.69 8.53 -19.50
C LEU A 36 6.20 8.35 -19.32
N VAL A 37 6.59 7.57 -18.32
CA VAL A 37 7.97 7.10 -18.17
C VAL A 37 8.10 5.79 -18.92
N MET A 38 8.91 5.76 -19.98
CA MET A 38 9.04 4.61 -20.86
C MET A 38 10.47 4.12 -20.90
N ASP A 39 10.69 2.83 -20.69
CA ASP A 39 11.98 2.20 -20.98
C ASP A 39 12.28 2.24 -22.48
N ALA A 40 13.37 2.90 -22.84
CA ALA A 40 13.81 3.05 -24.22
C ALA A 40 15.02 2.15 -24.57
N LYS A 41 15.40 1.20 -23.70
CA LYS A 41 16.53 0.31 -23.95
C LYS A 41 16.35 -0.44 -25.28
N GLY A 42 17.29 -0.21 -26.20
CA GLY A 42 17.32 -0.89 -27.51
C GLY A 42 16.23 -0.43 -28.48
N MET A 43 15.49 0.64 -28.16
CA MET A 43 14.46 1.19 -29.04
C MET A 43 15.04 2.24 -29.99
N SER A 44 14.27 2.60 -31.02
CA SER A 44 14.53 3.78 -31.84
C SER A 44 13.19 4.29 -32.37
N ARG A 45 12.89 4.10 -33.67
CA ARG A 45 11.61 4.50 -34.27
C ARG A 45 10.39 3.83 -33.63
N SER A 46 10.55 2.61 -33.12
CA SER A 46 9.48 1.89 -32.41
C SER A 46 9.00 2.62 -31.14
N ALA A 47 9.81 3.50 -30.55
CA ALA A 47 9.39 4.32 -29.42
C ALA A 47 8.20 5.23 -29.78
N GLY A 48 8.22 5.81 -30.99
CA GLY A 48 7.08 6.57 -31.50
C GLY A 48 5.84 5.70 -31.68
N ALA A 49 5.98 4.45 -32.15
CA ALA A 49 4.84 3.54 -32.31
C ALA A 49 4.19 3.18 -30.97
N VAL A 50 4.99 2.93 -29.93
CA VAL A 50 4.50 2.66 -28.58
C VAL A 50 3.75 3.87 -28.02
N VAL A 51 4.37 5.07 -28.04
CA VAL A 51 3.73 6.29 -27.55
C VAL A 51 2.45 6.61 -28.33
N LEU A 52 2.44 6.40 -29.64
CA LEU A 52 1.24 6.57 -30.48
C LEU A 52 0.13 5.60 -30.08
N GLY A 53 0.48 4.36 -29.75
CA GLY A 53 -0.43 3.36 -29.20
C GLY A 53 -1.05 3.84 -27.89
N TYR A 54 -0.22 4.24 -26.92
CA TYR A 54 -0.70 4.77 -25.64
C TYR A 54 -1.62 5.98 -25.83
N LYS A 55 -1.22 6.97 -26.64
CA LYS A 55 -2.01 8.17 -26.93
C LYS A 55 -3.38 7.85 -27.56
N ASN A 56 -3.45 6.86 -28.45
CA ASN A 56 -4.69 6.55 -29.17
C ASN A 56 -5.57 5.50 -28.49
N PHE A 57 -5.00 4.71 -27.57
CA PHE A 57 -5.72 3.67 -26.86
C PHE A 57 -6.83 4.25 -25.98
N ASP A 58 -6.52 5.30 -25.22
CA ASP A 58 -7.48 6.11 -24.49
C ASP A 58 -7.17 7.60 -24.74
N ARG A 59 -8.03 8.25 -25.52
CA ARG A 59 -7.84 9.65 -25.92
C ARG A 59 -8.22 10.66 -24.85
N ASP A 60 -8.93 10.21 -23.81
CA ASP A 60 -9.34 11.08 -22.70
C ASP A 60 -8.20 11.26 -21.69
N VAL A 61 -7.18 10.39 -21.73
CA VAL A 61 -5.96 10.54 -20.92
C VAL A 61 -5.05 11.61 -21.52
N LYS A 62 -4.85 12.70 -20.76
CA LYS A 62 -4.02 13.85 -21.14
C LYS A 62 -2.52 13.54 -21.02
N ILE A 63 -1.98 12.68 -21.88
CA ILE A 63 -0.52 12.42 -21.93
C ILE A 63 0.19 13.66 -22.49
N GLN A 64 0.87 14.42 -21.64
CA GLN A 64 1.47 15.72 -21.99
C GLN A 64 3.00 15.71 -22.05
N GLY A 65 3.64 14.60 -21.68
CA GLY A 65 5.08 14.48 -21.81
C GLY A 65 5.57 13.05 -21.68
N ILE A 66 6.74 12.79 -22.25
CA ILE A 66 7.44 11.50 -22.17
C ILE A 66 8.79 11.70 -21.50
N ILE A 67 9.14 10.83 -20.55
CA ILE A 67 10.49 10.70 -20.00
C ILE A 67 11.02 9.32 -20.40
N LEU A 68 12.21 9.28 -21.01
CA LEU A 68 12.79 8.05 -21.54
C LEU A 68 13.78 7.46 -20.55
N ASN A 69 13.59 6.22 -20.10
CA ASN A 69 14.52 5.54 -19.21
C ASN A 69 15.53 4.67 -19.99
N ARG A 70 16.70 4.40 -19.39
CA ARG A 70 17.77 3.53 -19.92
C ARG A 70 18.29 3.92 -21.31
N VAL A 71 18.41 5.23 -21.57
CA VAL A 71 18.92 5.73 -22.85
C VAL A 71 20.45 5.64 -22.88
N LYS A 72 20.99 5.00 -23.93
CA LYS A 72 22.44 4.73 -24.07
C LYS A 72 23.32 5.97 -24.36
N SER A 73 22.82 6.98 -25.07
CA SER A 73 23.62 8.15 -25.47
C SER A 73 22.75 9.30 -26.00
N GLU A 74 23.32 10.49 -26.16
CA GLU A 74 22.67 11.66 -26.76
C GLU A 74 22.16 11.40 -28.18
N ARG A 75 22.94 10.70 -29.02
CA ARG A 75 22.50 10.30 -30.37
C ARG A 75 21.26 9.40 -30.31
N HIS A 76 21.22 8.49 -29.34
CA HIS A 76 20.07 7.61 -29.12
C HIS A 76 18.86 8.42 -28.65
N TYR A 77 19.04 9.33 -27.69
CA TYR A 77 18.01 10.27 -27.25
C TYR A 77 17.43 11.09 -28.42
N ALA A 78 18.27 11.71 -29.25
CA ALA A 78 17.84 12.51 -30.38
C ALA A 78 16.99 11.70 -31.38
N SER A 79 17.36 10.45 -31.65
CA SER A 79 16.59 9.53 -32.51
C SER A 79 15.21 9.20 -31.93
N LEU A 80 15.16 8.88 -30.63
CA LEU A 80 13.92 8.60 -29.91
C LEU A 80 13.00 9.84 -29.89
N LYS A 81 13.57 11.00 -29.55
CA LYS A 81 12.87 12.28 -29.50
C LYS A 81 12.26 12.63 -30.85
N ALA A 82 13.05 12.61 -31.93
CA ALA A 82 12.55 12.88 -33.28
C ALA A 82 11.41 11.93 -33.68
N SER A 83 11.53 10.65 -33.31
CA SER A 83 10.47 9.67 -33.59
C SER A 83 9.19 9.93 -32.79
N ILE A 84 9.28 10.30 -31.52
CA ILE A 84 8.10 10.52 -30.68
C ILE A 84 7.43 11.85 -31.06
N GLU A 85 8.18 12.95 -31.05
CA GLU A 85 7.63 14.28 -31.29
C GLU A 85 7.06 14.39 -32.72
N GLY A 86 7.76 13.86 -33.72
CA GLY A 86 7.33 13.93 -35.12
C GLY A 86 6.11 13.08 -35.47
N ASN A 87 5.88 11.95 -34.77
CA ASN A 87 4.75 11.06 -35.06
C ASN A 87 3.58 11.21 -34.09
N CYS A 88 3.85 11.64 -32.85
CA CYS A 88 2.84 11.66 -31.78
C CYS A 88 2.42 13.10 -31.41
N GLY A 89 3.26 14.11 -31.68
CA GLY A 89 3.02 15.48 -31.24
C GLY A 89 3.03 15.66 -29.71
N ILE A 90 3.64 14.72 -28.97
CA ILE A 90 3.83 14.80 -27.52
C ILE A 90 5.31 15.12 -27.27
N PRO A 91 5.63 16.12 -26.43
CA PRO A 91 7.02 16.47 -26.18
C PRO A 91 7.77 15.40 -25.37
N VAL A 92 9.03 15.20 -25.72
CA VAL A 92 9.95 14.41 -24.89
C VAL A 92 10.66 15.35 -23.92
N LEU A 93 10.33 15.23 -22.64
CA LEU A 93 10.82 16.10 -21.58
C LEU A 93 12.28 15.81 -21.24
N GLY A 94 12.77 14.62 -21.53
CA GLY A 94 14.14 14.25 -21.24
C GLY A 94 14.37 12.75 -21.18
N TYR A 95 15.49 12.37 -20.59
CA TYR A 95 15.83 10.96 -20.41
C TYR A 95 16.64 10.69 -19.15
N MET A 96 16.61 9.45 -18.67
CA MET A 96 17.54 8.92 -17.68
C MET A 96 18.53 8.00 -18.41
N PRO A 97 19.85 8.28 -18.36
CA PRO A 97 20.83 7.39 -18.94
C PRO A 97 20.88 6.06 -18.19
N PHE A 98 21.29 5.00 -18.88
CA PHE A 98 21.61 3.75 -18.18
C PHE A 98 22.88 3.95 -17.34
N HIS A 99 22.80 3.64 -16.05
CA HIS A 99 23.94 3.71 -15.14
C HIS A 99 23.94 2.47 -14.25
N GLU A 100 25.03 1.69 -14.27
CA GLU A 100 25.13 0.41 -13.53
C GLU A 100 25.03 0.60 -12.01
N ASP A 101 25.56 1.70 -11.47
CA ASP A 101 25.47 2.02 -10.04
C ASP A 101 24.07 2.48 -9.56
N ILE A 102 23.10 2.66 -10.47
CA ILE A 102 21.74 3.09 -10.13
C ILE A 102 20.80 1.90 -10.33
N ILE A 103 20.91 0.92 -9.44
CA ILE A 103 20.02 -0.24 -9.37
C ILE A 103 19.22 -0.12 -8.08
N LEU A 104 17.91 0.09 -8.20
CA LEU A 104 16.99 0.00 -7.07
C LEU A 104 16.76 -1.50 -6.80
N PRO A 105 17.07 -2.02 -5.60
CA PRO A 105 16.80 -3.42 -5.31
C PRO A 105 15.30 -3.63 -5.18
N GLU A 106 14.82 -4.72 -5.80
CA GLU A 106 13.42 -5.15 -5.75
C GLU A 106 13.26 -6.32 -4.76
N ARG A 107 12.03 -6.50 -4.27
CA ARG A 107 11.57 -7.60 -3.41
C ARG A 107 10.23 -8.16 -3.93
N HIS A 108 9.78 -9.25 -3.31
CA HIS A 108 8.55 -9.96 -3.67
C HIS A 108 7.27 -9.11 -3.62
N LEU A 109 7.24 -8.02 -2.86
CA LEU A 109 6.11 -7.08 -2.80
C LEU A 109 6.41 -5.68 -3.38
N GLY A 110 7.49 -5.51 -4.13
CA GLY A 110 7.86 -4.22 -4.73
C GLY A 110 9.25 -3.75 -4.30
N LEU A 111 9.47 -2.44 -4.25
CA LEU A 111 10.75 -1.89 -3.81
C LEU A 111 11.00 -2.20 -2.33
N VAL A 112 12.26 -2.32 -1.93
CA VAL A 112 12.61 -2.36 -0.50
C VAL A 112 12.18 -1.02 0.13
N PRO A 113 11.44 -1.02 1.25
CA PRO A 113 11.04 0.21 1.93
C PRO A 113 12.22 1.11 2.31
N SER A 114 12.00 2.42 2.32
CA SER A 114 13.02 3.39 2.72
C SER A 114 13.48 3.23 4.17
N ILE A 115 12.61 2.72 5.06
CA ILE A 115 12.97 2.44 6.45
C ILE A 115 14.04 1.35 6.57
N GLU A 116 14.10 0.43 5.59
CA GLU A 116 15.10 -0.63 5.52
C GLU A 116 16.34 -0.24 4.69
N GLN A 117 16.31 0.93 4.03
CA GLN A 117 17.36 1.39 3.13
C GLN A 117 17.99 2.69 3.61
N GLU A 118 19.24 2.60 4.07
CA GLU A 118 20.17 3.70 3.87
C GLU A 118 20.64 3.70 2.41
N PHE A 119 19.80 4.19 1.49
CA PHE A 119 20.37 4.68 0.24
C PHE A 119 21.36 5.78 0.60
N ALA A 120 22.64 5.58 0.25
CA ALA A 120 23.64 6.60 0.49
C ALA A 120 23.13 7.92 -0.14
N LYS A 121 23.10 8.99 0.66
CA LYS A 121 22.68 10.33 0.20
C LYS A 121 23.34 10.73 -1.13
N SER A 122 24.55 10.23 -1.38
CA SER A 122 25.30 10.35 -2.64
C SER A 122 24.56 9.76 -3.86
N THR A 123 23.85 8.64 -3.73
CA THR A 123 23.08 8.02 -4.81
C THR A 123 21.90 8.91 -5.21
N TYR A 124 21.13 9.44 -4.25
CA TYR A 124 20.05 10.39 -4.54
C TYR A 124 20.58 11.67 -5.17
N GLN A 125 21.70 12.19 -4.68
CA GLN A 125 22.36 13.36 -5.28
C GLN A 125 22.79 13.08 -6.72
N LYS A 126 23.33 11.89 -7.01
CA LYS A 126 23.71 11.46 -8.35
C LYS A 126 22.49 11.36 -9.28
N ILE A 127 21.39 10.74 -8.84
CA ILE A 127 20.12 10.66 -9.59
C ILE A 127 19.59 12.06 -9.87
N GLY A 128 19.53 12.92 -8.85
CA GLY A 128 19.05 14.29 -8.98
C GLY A 128 19.90 15.13 -9.94
N SER A 129 21.22 14.97 -9.90
CA SER A 129 22.14 15.67 -10.81
C SER A 129 22.00 15.19 -12.25
N LEU A 130 21.82 13.88 -12.47
CA LEU A 130 21.57 13.33 -13.80
C LEU A 130 20.25 13.89 -14.36
N LEU A 131 19.14 13.74 -13.62
CA LEU A 131 17.83 14.21 -14.06
C LEU A 131 17.81 15.73 -14.29
N SER A 132 18.46 16.53 -13.45
CA SER A 132 18.52 17.98 -13.65
C SER A 132 19.27 18.39 -14.92
N ASN A 133 20.21 17.56 -15.40
CA ASN A 133 20.95 17.80 -16.62
C ASN A 133 20.25 17.26 -17.87
N THR A 134 19.41 16.23 -17.75
CA THR A 134 18.86 15.49 -18.89
C THR A 134 17.34 15.55 -19.00
N VAL A 135 16.65 16.17 -18.03
CA VAL A 135 15.20 16.39 -18.02
C VAL A 135 14.90 17.87 -17.87
N ASP A 136 14.00 18.35 -18.71
CA ASP A 136 13.42 19.70 -18.66
C ASP A 136 12.41 19.78 -17.50
N VAL A 137 12.96 19.98 -16.29
CA VAL A 137 12.21 20.08 -15.04
C VAL A 137 11.26 21.29 -15.06
N ASP A 138 11.68 22.40 -15.65
CA ASP A 138 10.83 23.59 -15.77
C ASP A 138 9.59 23.30 -16.61
N ARG A 139 9.75 22.61 -17.74
CA ARG A 139 8.61 22.18 -18.55
C ARG A 139 7.71 21.17 -17.84
N LEU A 140 8.28 20.26 -17.06
CA LEU A 140 7.51 19.34 -16.22
C LEU A 140 6.63 20.10 -15.21
N ILE A 141 7.21 21.10 -14.54
CA ILE A 141 6.47 21.97 -13.59
C ILE A 141 5.38 22.77 -14.32
N ASN A 142 5.68 23.31 -15.51
CA ASN A 142 4.72 24.05 -16.32
C ASN A 142 3.54 23.17 -16.78
N ILE A 143 3.80 21.89 -17.11
CA ILE A 143 2.74 20.91 -17.41
C ILE A 143 1.88 20.68 -16.16
N ALA A 144 2.49 20.49 -14.98
CA ALA A 144 1.73 20.33 -13.75
C ALA A 144 0.87 21.57 -13.43
N ALA A 145 1.38 22.77 -13.72
CA ALA A 145 0.68 24.04 -13.50
C ALA A 145 -0.42 24.32 -14.54
N SER A 146 -0.41 23.67 -15.70
CA SER A 146 -1.43 23.84 -16.74
C SER A 146 -2.72 23.05 -16.47
N SER A 147 -2.71 22.20 -15.43
CA SER A 147 -3.91 21.50 -14.97
C SER A 147 -5.00 22.52 -14.59
N GLU A 148 -6.25 22.26 -15.00
CA GLU A 148 -7.42 23.12 -14.72
C GLU A 148 -7.83 23.14 -13.23
N GLY A 149 -6.97 22.62 -12.36
CA GLY A 149 -7.23 22.36 -10.96
C GLY A 149 -7.87 20.99 -10.75
N LEU A 150 -7.78 20.50 -9.52
CA LEU A 150 -8.54 19.32 -9.10
C LEU A 150 -10.04 19.62 -9.19
N PRO A 151 -10.89 18.62 -9.47
CA PRO A 151 -12.33 18.78 -9.40
C PRO A 151 -12.76 19.39 -8.06
N SER A 152 -13.75 20.28 -8.09
CA SER A 152 -14.31 20.83 -6.87
C SER A 152 -14.91 19.70 -6.03
N TYR A 153 -14.44 19.54 -4.80
CA TYR A 153 -15.02 18.65 -3.80
C TYR A 153 -15.68 19.47 -2.70
N LYS A 154 -16.88 19.05 -2.27
CA LYS A 154 -17.65 19.77 -1.25
C LYS A 154 -17.33 19.36 0.19
N GLN A 155 -16.82 18.15 0.38
CA GLN A 155 -16.56 17.57 1.69
C GLN A 155 -15.30 16.71 1.65
N THR A 156 -14.50 16.78 2.71
CA THR A 156 -13.40 15.86 2.97
C THR A 156 -13.84 14.84 4.02
N VAL A 157 -13.16 13.70 4.08
CA VAL A 157 -13.38 12.70 5.15
C VAL A 157 -13.06 13.24 6.55
N PHE A 158 -12.33 14.34 6.63
CA PHE A 158 -11.99 15.07 7.86
C PHE A 158 -13.01 16.16 8.23
N SER A 159 -13.97 16.46 7.35
CA SER A 159 -14.95 17.54 7.57
C SER A 159 -16.10 17.07 8.47
N GLY A 160 -16.55 17.93 9.40
CA GLY A 160 -17.75 17.67 10.20
C GLY A 160 -17.59 16.60 11.28
N ILE A 161 -16.36 16.25 11.66
CA ILE A 161 -16.09 15.32 12.76
C ILE A 161 -16.31 16.06 14.09
N ASN A 162 -17.49 15.88 14.68
CA ASN A 162 -17.86 16.44 15.99
C ASN A 162 -17.67 15.45 17.14
N GLU A 163 -17.60 14.16 16.84
CA GLU A 163 -17.38 13.10 17.83
C GLU A 163 -15.92 13.15 18.30
N ARG A 164 -15.70 12.98 19.61
CA ARG A 164 -14.39 12.89 20.23
C ARG A 164 -14.35 11.74 21.21
N PHE A 165 -13.22 11.04 21.21
CA PHE A 165 -12.91 9.96 22.13
C PHE A 165 -11.62 10.28 22.88
N ASP A 166 -11.49 9.78 24.09
CA ASP A 166 -10.31 9.96 24.93
C ASP A 166 -9.68 8.58 25.18
N PHE A 167 -9.06 8.05 24.12
CA PHE A 167 -8.41 6.74 24.09
C PHE A 167 -7.00 6.87 23.58
N ARG A 168 -6.17 5.91 24.00
CA ARG A 168 -4.83 5.74 23.44
C ARG A 168 -4.76 4.49 22.57
N VAL A 169 -4.23 4.64 21.36
CA VAL A 169 -3.98 3.52 20.44
C VAL A 169 -2.48 3.37 20.22
N ALA A 170 -1.96 2.17 20.52
CA ALA A 170 -0.60 1.81 20.15
C ALA A 170 -0.54 1.39 18.68
N VAL A 171 0.42 1.93 17.93
CA VAL A 171 0.67 1.61 16.52
C VAL A 171 2.09 1.04 16.40
N ALA A 172 2.20 -0.15 15.81
CA ALA A 172 3.50 -0.78 15.60
C ALA A 172 4.26 -0.11 14.45
N VAL A 173 5.44 0.46 14.65
CA VAL A 173 6.20 1.12 13.59
C VAL A 173 7.67 0.69 13.66
N ASP A 174 8.07 -0.12 12.68
CA ASP A 174 9.46 -0.53 12.45
C ASP A 174 9.63 -1.17 11.05
N GLU A 175 10.78 -1.77 10.78
CA GLU A 175 11.10 -2.47 9.54
C GLU A 175 10.16 -3.64 9.24
N ALA A 176 9.59 -4.29 10.27
CA ALA A 176 8.63 -5.37 10.10
C ALA A 176 7.21 -4.85 9.87
N PHE A 177 6.84 -3.68 10.42
CA PHE A 177 5.51 -3.10 10.34
C PHE A 177 5.56 -1.62 9.94
N ASN A 178 5.49 -1.36 8.63
CA ASN A 178 5.58 -0.01 8.07
C ASN A 178 4.55 0.28 6.98
N PHE A 179 3.57 -0.61 6.76
CA PHE A 179 2.51 -0.36 5.78
C PHE A 179 1.28 0.23 6.47
N TYR A 180 1.17 1.56 6.39
CA TYR A 180 0.03 2.32 6.88
C TYR A 180 -0.42 3.33 5.83
N TYR A 181 -1.73 3.52 5.71
CA TYR A 181 -2.26 4.73 5.10
C TYR A 181 -2.13 5.86 6.13
N GLN A 182 -1.34 6.89 5.83
CA GLN A 182 -1.19 8.04 6.74
C GLN A 182 -2.56 8.65 7.06
N ASP A 183 -3.44 8.76 6.07
CA ASP A 183 -4.82 9.21 6.22
C ASP A 183 -5.62 8.41 7.26
N ASN A 184 -5.33 7.11 7.48
CA ASN A 184 -6.01 6.34 8.53
C ASN A 184 -5.57 6.79 9.93
N LEU A 185 -4.27 7.10 10.10
CA LEU A 185 -3.72 7.61 11.35
C LEU A 185 -4.25 9.02 11.62
N ASP A 186 -4.21 9.89 10.61
CA ASP A 186 -4.75 11.25 10.69
C ASP A 186 -6.25 11.23 11.01
N LEU A 187 -7.00 10.27 10.44
CA LEU A 187 -8.41 10.08 10.78
C LEU A 187 -8.58 9.71 12.25
N LEU A 188 -7.80 8.77 12.79
CA LEU A 188 -7.86 8.43 14.23
C LEU A 188 -7.61 9.67 15.09
N GLU A 189 -6.56 10.44 14.82
CA GLU A 189 -6.25 11.66 15.55
C GLU A 189 -7.36 12.72 15.43
N SER A 190 -8.01 12.83 14.26
CA SER A 190 -9.13 13.75 14.06
C SER A 190 -10.36 13.43 14.94
N TYR A 191 -10.50 12.18 15.38
CA TYR A 191 -11.48 11.75 16.39
C TYR A 191 -11.00 11.93 17.84
N GLY A 192 -9.84 12.54 18.07
CA GLY A 192 -9.27 12.80 19.40
C GLY A 192 -8.41 11.67 19.97
N ILE A 193 -8.09 10.65 19.17
CA ILE A 193 -7.31 9.50 19.63
C ILE A 193 -5.84 9.90 19.79
N GLU A 194 -5.24 9.57 20.93
CA GLU A 194 -3.80 9.68 21.15
C GLU A 194 -3.09 8.47 20.52
N LEU A 195 -2.30 8.69 19.48
CA LEU A 195 -1.45 7.65 18.90
C LEU A 195 -0.13 7.56 19.65
N THR A 196 0.24 6.34 20.03
CA THR A 196 1.57 6.04 20.58
C THR A 196 2.26 5.01 19.70
N TYR A 197 3.53 5.20 19.42
CA TYR A 197 4.29 4.32 18.52
C TYR A 197 5.23 3.43 19.30
N PHE A 198 5.43 2.21 18.84
CA PHE A 198 6.37 1.25 19.42
C PHE A 198 6.92 0.31 18.35
N SER A 199 8.07 -0.30 18.59
CA SER A 199 8.68 -1.29 17.71
C SER A 199 8.53 -2.70 18.28
N PRO A 200 7.77 -3.60 17.64
CA PRO A 200 7.82 -5.03 17.94
C PRO A 200 9.21 -5.67 17.85
N LEU A 201 10.11 -5.15 17.02
CA LEU A 201 11.48 -5.64 16.89
C LEU A 201 12.37 -5.28 18.08
N TYR A 202 12.25 -4.05 18.59
CA TYR A 202 13.23 -3.49 19.51
C TYR A 202 12.70 -3.22 20.92
N ASP A 203 11.42 -2.87 21.07
CA ASP A 203 10.83 -2.60 22.37
C ASP A 203 10.48 -3.90 23.09
N LYS A 204 10.56 -3.86 24.42
CA LYS A 204 10.22 -5.02 25.27
C LYS A 204 8.76 -5.07 25.66
N TYR A 205 8.07 -3.92 25.69
CA TYR A 205 6.70 -3.80 26.19
C TYR A 205 5.92 -2.84 25.30
N LEU A 206 4.61 -3.07 25.21
CA LEU A 206 3.68 -2.08 24.69
C LEU A 206 3.72 -0.81 25.54
N PRO A 207 3.42 0.37 24.94
CA PRO A 207 3.16 1.59 25.70
C PRO A 207 2.10 1.36 26.78
N ALA A 208 2.22 2.08 27.89
CA ALA A 208 1.26 1.99 28.99
C ALA A 208 -0.08 2.64 28.63
N ASP A 209 -1.13 2.15 29.29
CA ASP A 209 -2.48 2.74 29.27
C ASP A 209 -3.10 2.86 27.87
N ILE A 210 -2.93 1.82 27.05
CA ILE A 210 -3.53 1.74 25.71
C ILE A 210 -4.92 1.07 25.78
N ASP A 211 -5.87 1.58 25.00
CA ASP A 211 -7.21 0.98 24.82
C ASP A 211 -7.32 0.21 23.50
N GLY A 212 -6.47 0.55 22.52
CA GLY A 212 -6.38 -0.11 21.23
C GLY A 212 -4.95 -0.41 20.79
N LEU A 213 -4.80 -1.42 19.94
CA LEU A 213 -3.55 -1.82 19.31
C LEU A 213 -3.79 -2.03 17.81
N TYR A 214 -3.06 -1.29 16.99
CA TYR A 214 -3.07 -1.40 15.53
C TYR A 214 -1.70 -1.85 15.04
N ILE A 215 -1.65 -3.04 14.46
CA ILE A 215 -0.45 -3.58 13.81
C ILE A 215 -0.75 -3.67 12.32
N GLY A 216 -0.18 -2.75 11.55
CA GLY A 216 -0.34 -2.67 10.11
C GLY A 216 0.39 -3.78 9.36
N GLY A 217 0.45 -3.62 8.04
CA GLY A 217 1.21 -4.53 7.19
C GLY A 217 2.72 -4.25 7.25
N GLY A 218 3.47 -5.08 6.53
CA GLY A 218 4.91 -4.96 6.37
C GLY A 218 5.51 -6.30 6.02
N PHE A 219 6.77 -6.52 6.41
CA PHE A 219 7.54 -7.72 6.07
C PHE A 219 7.97 -8.52 7.32
N PRO A 220 7.06 -8.91 8.22
CA PRO A 220 7.43 -9.60 9.45
C PRO A 220 8.14 -10.94 9.20
N GLU A 221 7.93 -11.57 8.04
CA GLU A 221 8.60 -12.81 7.65
C GLU A 221 10.12 -12.66 7.50
N LEU A 222 10.60 -11.46 7.15
CA LEU A 222 12.03 -11.17 7.03
C LEU A 222 12.69 -10.98 8.39
N HIS A 223 11.89 -10.62 9.40
CA HIS A 223 12.31 -10.40 10.77
C HIS A 223 11.76 -11.46 11.75
N ALA A 224 11.23 -12.58 11.23
CA ALA A 224 10.49 -13.55 12.02
C ALA A 224 11.30 -14.12 13.19
N ALA A 225 12.61 -14.32 13.00
CA ALA A 225 13.49 -14.79 14.07
C ALA A 225 13.63 -13.78 15.21
N VAL A 226 13.71 -12.47 14.90
CA VAL A 226 13.82 -11.39 15.89
C VAL A 226 12.49 -11.23 16.63
N LEU A 227 11.39 -11.19 15.88
CA LEU A 227 10.03 -11.13 16.43
C LEU A 227 9.72 -12.32 17.36
N ALA A 228 10.14 -13.53 16.98
CA ALA A 228 9.96 -14.72 17.78
C ALA A 228 10.82 -14.73 19.05
N ALA A 229 12.03 -14.17 18.98
CA ALA A 229 12.93 -14.04 20.12
C ALA A 229 12.47 -12.99 21.14
N ASN A 230 11.68 -11.99 20.73
CA ASN A 230 11.13 -10.97 21.62
C ASN A 230 9.93 -11.52 22.43
N THR A 231 10.21 -12.43 23.36
CA THR A 231 9.17 -13.05 24.20
C THR A 231 8.44 -12.04 25.08
N THR A 232 9.13 -11.02 25.58
CA THR A 232 8.55 -9.98 26.44
C THR A 232 7.49 -9.17 25.71
N MET A 233 7.76 -8.76 24.46
CA MET A 233 6.75 -8.05 23.66
C MET A 233 5.54 -8.94 23.36
N LYS A 234 5.76 -10.20 22.95
CA LYS A 234 4.67 -11.16 22.72
C LYS A 234 3.80 -11.36 23.96
N GLU A 235 4.41 -11.46 25.15
CA GLU A 235 3.69 -11.54 26.43
C GLU A 235 2.93 -10.26 26.77
N SER A 236 3.52 -9.09 26.48
CA SER A 236 2.86 -7.79 26.63
C SER A 236 1.58 -7.70 25.80
N ILE A 237 1.61 -8.12 24.53
CA ILE A 237 0.43 -8.19 23.64
C ILE A 237 -0.61 -9.18 24.16
N ARG A 238 -0.19 -10.37 24.61
CA ARG A 238 -1.10 -11.36 25.22
C ARG A 238 -1.78 -10.79 26.47
N LYS A 239 -1.07 -10.03 27.30
CA LYS A 239 -1.60 -9.38 28.49
C LYS A 239 -2.58 -8.26 28.13
N ALA A 240 -2.25 -7.42 27.14
CA ALA A 240 -3.14 -6.38 26.63
C ALA A 240 -4.48 -6.96 26.17
N ARG A 241 -4.46 -8.07 25.41
CA ARG A 241 -5.67 -8.80 25.03
C ARG A 241 -6.49 -9.23 26.25
N LYS A 242 -5.85 -9.85 27.25
CA LYS A 242 -6.54 -10.31 28.48
C LYS A 242 -7.18 -9.16 29.25
N ASN A 243 -6.58 -7.97 29.17
CA ASN A 243 -7.08 -6.74 29.78
C ASN A 243 -8.15 -6.02 28.94
N GLY A 244 -8.60 -6.60 27.83
CA GLY A 244 -9.71 -6.06 27.03
C GLY A 244 -9.33 -5.08 25.92
N VAL A 245 -8.03 -4.85 25.67
CA VAL A 245 -7.54 -4.01 24.58
C VAL A 245 -8.08 -4.53 23.25
N VAL A 246 -8.58 -3.62 22.41
CA VAL A 246 -9.04 -3.95 21.04
C VAL A 246 -7.83 -4.05 20.14
N ILE A 247 -7.67 -5.17 19.42
CA ILE A 247 -6.47 -5.43 18.61
C ILE A 247 -6.85 -5.64 17.16
N TYR A 248 -6.25 -4.84 16.27
CA TYR A 248 -6.39 -4.95 14.82
C TYR A 248 -5.04 -5.26 14.17
N GLY A 249 -4.97 -6.36 13.42
CA GLY A 249 -3.80 -6.76 12.63
C GLY A 249 -4.09 -6.81 11.13
N GLU A 250 -3.40 -6.02 10.33
CA GLU A 250 -3.50 -6.05 8.86
C GLU A 250 -2.32 -6.78 8.24
N CYS A 251 -2.59 -7.71 7.33
CA CYS A 251 -1.59 -8.45 6.55
C CYS A 251 -0.45 -8.99 7.43
N GLY A 252 0.74 -8.38 7.39
CA GLY A 252 1.86 -8.70 8.28
C GLY A 252 1.48 -8.68 9.77
N GLY A 253 0.67 -7.72 10.20
CA GLY A 253 0.15 -7.65 11.55
C GLY A 253 -0.67 -8.89 11.93
N MET A 254 -1.55 -9.38 11.04
CA MET A 254 -2.25 -10.66 11.27
C MET A 254 -1.25 -11.81 11.43
N MET A 255 -0.22 -11.88 10.57
CA MET A 255 0.80 -12.93 10.63
C MET A 255 1.51 -12.95 12.00
N TYR A 256 1.76 -11.78 12.61
CA TYR A 256 2.37 -11.67 13.93
C TYR A 256 1.41 -11.97 15.10
N LEU A 257 0.11 -11.78 14.91
CA LEU A 257 -0.91 -12.08 15.93
C LEU A 257 -1.26 -13.58 16.04
N LEU A 258 -0.95 -14.36 15.00
CA LEU A 258 -1.16 -15.81 14.94
C LEU A 258 -0.23 -16.61 15.86
N GLU A 259 -0.45 -17.92 15.99
CA GLU A 259 0.42 -18.82 16.76
C GLU A 259 1.78 -18.98 16.09
N HIS A 260 1.80 -19.13 14.77
CA HIS A 260 3.03 -19.40 14.04
C HIS A 260 3.11 -18.66 12.70
N MET A 261 4.34 -18.42 12.28
CA MET A 261 4.68 -17.96 10.94
C MET A 261 5.79 -18.86 10.38
N VAL A 262 5.60 -19.36 9.16
CA VAL A 262 6.60 -20.13 8.42
C VAL A 262 7.19 -19.23 7.34
N ASP A 263 8.50 -18.99 7.42
CA ASP A 263 9.22 -18.11 6.49
C ASP A 263 9.52 -18.79 5.14
N PHE A 264 10.10 -18.04 4.19
CA PHE A 264 10.51 -18.56 2.88
C PHE A 264 11.56 -19.70 2.94
N LYS A 265 12.21 -19.91 4.08
CA LYS A 265 13.17 -21.00 4.31
C LYS A 265 12.50 -22.20 4.99
N ASN A 266 11.16 -22.24 5.04
CA ASN A 266 10.36 -23.24 5.74
C ASN A 266 10.68 -23.36 7.23
N LYS A 267 11.20 -22.30 7.85
CA LYS A 267 11.41 -22.28 9.30
C LYS A 267 10.16 -21.74 9.98
N THR A 268 9.65 -22.50 10.93
CA THR A 268 8.53 -22.10 11.79
C THR A 268 9.03 -21.24 12.95
N HIS A 269 8.33 -20.14 13.18
CA HIS A 269 8.62 -19.18 14.25
C HIS A 269 7.36 -18.97 15.09
N GLU A 270 7.49 -19.02 16.42
CA GLU A 270 6.38 -18.77 17.35
C GLU A 270 6.09 -17.27 17.46
N MET A 271 4.85 -16.89 17.19
CA MET A 271 4.35 -15.52 17.16
C MET A 271 3.48 -15.23 18.41
N CYS A 272 2.64 -14.20 18.40
CA CYS A 272 1.89 -13.81 19.61
C CYS A 272 0.88 -14.85 20.08
N GLY A 273 0.38 -15.74 19.22
CA GLY A 273 -0.56 -16.80 19.59
C GLY A 273 -1.87 -16.28 20.19
N ILE A 274 -2.29 -15.07 19.82
CA ILE A 274 -3.61 -14.57 20.23
C ILE A 274 -4.71 -14.98 19.24
N LEU A 275 -4.35 -15.26 17.99
CA LEU A 275 -5.21 -15.88 17.00
C LEU A 275 -4.69 -17.29 16.69
N ARG A 276 -5.59 -18.25 16.53
CA ARG A 276 -5.20 -19.64 16.26
C ARG A 276 -4.94 -19.85 14.77
N GLY A 277 -3.82 -20.48 14.44
CA GLY A 277 -3.42 -20.74 13.07
C GLY A 277 -1.98 -20.35 12.75
N THR A 278 -1.62 -20.58 11.50
CA THR A 278 -0.27 -20.42 10.97
C THR A 278 -0.33 -19.76 9.61
N THR A 279 0.56 -18.80 9.37
CA THR A 279 0.80 -18.29 8.00
C THR A 279 2.03 -18.93 7.40
N VAL A 280 1.96 -19.32 6.14
CA VAL A 280 3.07 -19.96 5.42
C VAL A 280 3.45 -19.10 4.22
N MET A 281 4.70 -18.66 4.12
CA MET A 281 5.19 -17.96 2.93
C MET A 281 5.25 -18.92 1.74
N GLU A 282 4.63 -18.54 0.63
CA GLU A 282 4.57 -19.34 -0.58
C GLU A 282 5.54 -18.80 -1.63
N ASN A 283 6.02 -19.67 -2.53
CA ASN A 283 6.87 -19.27 -3.66
C ASN A 283 6.09 -18.61 -4.82
N LYS A 284 4.81 -18.29 -4.61
CA LYS A 284 3.95 -17.61 -5.57
C LYS A 284 2.99 -16.67 -4.85
N ARG A 285 2.66 -15.57 -5.51
CA ARG A 285 1.66 -14.59 -5.07
C ARG A 285 0.30 -15.25 -4.83
N GLN A 286 -0.30 -15.00 -3.66
CA GLN A 286 -1.59 -15.57 -3.24
C GLN A 286 -2.76 -14.60 -3.43
N GLY A 287 -2.51 -13.32 -3.17
CA GLY A 287 -3.46 -12.22 -3.34
C GLY A 287 -2.81 -10.99 -3.96
N LEU A 288 -3.59 -10.27 -4.77
CA LEU A 288 -3.21 -8.99 -5.38
C LEU A 288 -4.47 -8.31 -5.93
N GLY A 289 -4.62 -7.02 -5.61
CA GLY A 289 -5.54 -6.10 -6.25
C GLY A 289 -6.66 -5.61 -5.34
N TYR A 290 -7.55 -4.80 -5.92
CA TYR A 290 -8.72 -4.27 -5.24
C TYR A 290 -9.77 -5.36 -5.00
N ILE A 291 -10.35 -5.35 -3.80
CA ILE A 291 -11.37 -6.32 -3.38
C ILE A 291 -12.59 -5.62 -2.80
N THR A 292 -13.74 -6.26 -2.95
CA THR A 292 -14.93 -6.00 -2.15
C THR A 292 -14.96 -7.02 -1.03
N VAL A 293 -15.10 -6.54 0.20
CA VAL A 293 -15.17 -7.35 1.40
C VAL A 293 -16.61 -7.41 1.89
N GLN A 294 -17.08 -8.59 2.27
CA GLN A 294 -18.33 -8.79 2.99
C GLN A 294 -18.05 -9.40 4.37
N ALA A 295 -18.55 -8.76 5.41
CA ALA A 295 -18.44 -9.27 6.77
C ALA A 295 -19.35 -10.49 6.99
N LEU A 296 -18.77 -11.62 7.39
CA LEU A 296 -19.51 -12.85 7.69
C LEU A 296 -20.05 -12.86 9.13
N HIS A 297 -19.39 -12.10 10.01
CA HIS A 297 -19.71 -11.95 11.42
C HIS A 297 -19.48 -10.51 11.88
N ASP A 298 -20.16 -10.12 12.96
CA ASP A 298 -19.83 -8.89 13.68
C ASP A 298 -18.38 -8.98 14.18
N ASN A 299 -17.62 -7.92 13.96
CA ASN A 299 -16.24 -7.79 14.41
C ASN A 299 -15.95 -6.34 14.82
N ILE A 300 -14.69 -6.03 15.11
CA ILE A 300 -14.29 -4.72 15.64
C ILE A 300 -14.44 -3.58 14.63
N LEU A 301 -14.54 -3.87 13.32
CA LEU A 301 -14.63 -2.86 12.25
C LEU A 301 -16.01 -2.76 11.59
N CYS A 302 -16.84 -3.80 11.68
CA CYS A 302 -18.10 -3.83 10.95
C CYS A 302 -19.07 -4.87 11.52
N LYS A 303 -20.34 -4.75 11.12
CA LYS A 303 -21.40 -5.71 11.41
C LYS A 303 -21.52 -6.75 10.29
N LYS A 304 -22.04 -7.92 10.64
CA LYS A 304 -22.36 -8.99 9.69
C LYS A 304 -23.21 -8.46 8.53
N GLY A 305 -22.81 -8.82 7.32
CA GLY A 305 -23.48 -8.48 6.07
C GLY A 305 -23.06 -7.13 5.49
N GLU A 306 -22.37 -6.27 6.24
CA GLU A 306 -21.83 -5.03 5.70
C GLU A 306 -20.73 -5.31 4.67
N THR A 307 -20.66 -4.43 3.67
CA THR A 307 -19.67 -4.50 2.60
C THR A 307 -18.86 -3.23 2.51
N PHE A 308 -17.59 -3.37 2.17
CA PHE A 308 -16.65 -2.26 2.00
C PHE A 308 -15.54 -2.63 1.01
N LYS A 309 -14.71 -1.64 0.64
CA LYS A 309 -13.59 -1.83 -0.28
C LYS A 309 -12.30 -2.02 0.50
N GLY A 310 -11.42 -2.84 -0.04
CA GLY A 310 -10.07 -3.06 0.49
C GLY A 310 -9.10 -3.41 -0.62
N HIS A 311 -7.86 -3.66 -0.21
CA HIS A 311 -6.79 -4.12 -1.09
C HIS A 311 -6.09 -5.32 -0.46
N GLU A 312 -5.73 -6.31 -1.27
CA GLU A 312 -4.87 -7.41 -0.82
C GLU A 312 -3.58 -7.41 -1.66
N PHE A 313 -2.44 -7.67 -1.02
CA PHE A 313 -1.21 -8.05 -1.71
C PHE A 313 -0.35 -8.89 -0.78
N HIS A 314 -0.37 -10.21 -0.97
CA HIS A 314 0.34 -11.13 -0.08
C HIS A 314 0.84 -12.37 -0.83
N TRP A 315 1.92 -12.94 -0.29
CA TRP A 315 2.54 -14.17 -0.75
C TRP A 315 2.38 -15.32 0.26
N SER A 316 1.75 -15.07 1.41
CA SER A 316 1.47 -16.09 2.40
C SER A 316 0.06 -16.68 2.28
N SER A 317 -0.07 -17.95 2.63
CA SER A 317 -1.34 -18.66 2.83
C SER A 317 -1.67 -18.71 4.32
N LEU A 318 -2.97 -18.70 4.66
CA LEU A 318 -3.45 -18.79 6.05
C LEU A 318 -4.00 -20.20 6.30
N HIS A 319 -3.41 -20.90 7.25
CA HIS A 319 -3.83 -22.22 7.70
C HIS A 319 -4.42 -22.13 9.11
N VAL A 320 -5.70 -22.46 9.24
CA VAL A 320 -6.43 -22.40 10.51
C VAL A 320 -7.04 -23.76 10.84
N PRO A 321 -7.32 -24.06 12.12
CA PRO A 321 -8.03 -25.28 12.50
C PRO A 321 -9.36 -25.43 11.76
N GLU A 322 -9.76 -26.68 11.49
CA GLU A 322 -11.06 -26.97 10.89
C GLU A 322 -12.20 -26.36 11.72
N GLY A 323 -13.19 -25.77 11.03
CA GLY A 323 -14.33 -25.11 11.66
C GLY A 323 -14.04 -23.69 12.20
N THR A 324 -12.83 -23.15 12.01
CA THR A 324 -12.54 -21.75 12.37
C THR A 324 -13.39 -20.80 11.52
N PRO A 325 -14.19 -19.90 12.14
CA PRO A 325 -14.97 -18.92 11.39
C PRO A 325 -14.07 -17.83 10.83
N TYR A 326 -14.20 -17.56 9.54
CA TYR A 326 -13.54 -16.44 8.88
C TYR A 326 -14.31 -15.14 9.10
N ALA A 327 -13.59 -14.02 9.21
CA ALA A 327 -14.21 -12.70 9.35
C ALA A 327 -14.90 -12.26 8.06
N TYR A 328 -14.29 -12.57 6.91
CA TYR A 328 -14.60 -11.98 5.62
C TYR A 328 -14.78 -13.00 4.50
N ALA A 329 -15.74 -12.71 3.62
CA ALA A 329 -15.74 -13.18 2.25
C ALA A 329 -15.23 -12.04 1.35
N ILE A 330 -14.22 -12.32 0.54
CA ILE A 330 -13.58 -11.34 -0.34
C ILE A 330 -13.85 -11.67 -1.81
N TYR A 331 -14.15 -10.64 -2.60
CA TYR A 331 -14.48 -10.73 -4.01
C TYR A 331 -13.55 -9.83 -4.81
N LYS A 332 -12.92 -10.38 -5.86
CA LYS A 332 -12.09 -9.59 -6.77
C LYS A 332 -12.94 -9.03 -7.89
N CYS A 333 -12.93 -7.71 -8.05
CA CYS A 333 -13.71 -7.05 -9.12
C CYS A 333 -15.18 -7.58 -9.09
N ASP A 334 -15.70 -7.98 -10.25
CA ASP A 334 -17.03 -8.61 -10.41
C ASP A 334 -17.02 -10.15 -10.34
N ASP A 335 -15.96 -10.78 -9.81
CA ASP A 335 -15.92 -12.23 -9.64
C ASP A 335 -16.99 -12.68 -8.64
N ARG A 336 -17.81 -13.65 -9.05
CA ARG A 336 -18.85 -14.27 -8.21
C ARG A 336 -18.27 -15.25 -7.20
N LYS A 337 -17.00 -15.65 -7.35
CA LYS A 337 -16.32 -16.57 -6.42
C LYS A 337 -15.65 -15.80 -5.30
N SER A 338 -16.16 -15.97 -4.08
CA SER A 338 -15.50 -15.45 -2.88
C SER A 338 -14.33 -16.32 -2.46
N LYS A 339 -13.27 -15.70 -1.96
CA LYS A 339 -12.31 -16.35 -1.05
C LYS A 339 -12.63 -15.98 0.40
N MET A 340 -12.17 -16.78 1.34
CA MET A 340 -12.30 -16.48 2.77
C MET A 340 -11.03 -15.77 3.26
N ASP A 341 -11.21 -14.73 4.05
CA ASP A 341 -10.12 -13.97 4.65
C ASP A 341 -10.44 -13.58 6.09
N GLY A 342 -9.38 -13.37 6.85
CA GLY A 342 -9.40 -12.88 8.20
C GLY A 342 -9.99 -13.83 9.22
N ILE A 343 -9.55 -13.66 10.45
CA ILE A 343 -10.02 -14.39 11.61
C ILE A 343 -10.14 -13.43 12.79
N PHE A 344 -10.98 -13.80 13.73
CA PHE A 344 -11.26 -12.97 14.89
C PHE A 344 -11.43 -13.82 16.14
N ALA A 345 -11.15 -13.24 17.30
CA ALA A 345 -11.33 -13.90 18.58
C ALA A 345 -11.59 -12.88 19.69
N GLY A 346 -12.87 -12.68 20.03
CA GLY A 346 -13.29 -11.63 20.95
C GLY A 346 -13.08 -10.25 20.31
N ARG A 347 -12.26 -9.40 20.95
CA ARG A 347 -11.96 -8.02 20.50
C ARG A 347 -10.69 -7.95 19.64
N VAL A 348 -10.33 -9.05 18.98
CA VAL A 348 -9.14 -9.18 18.13
C VAL A 348 -9.59 -9.53 16.72
N LEU A 349 -9.08 -8.82 15.72
CA LEU A 349 -9.27 -9.11 14.31
C LEU A 349 -7.90 -9.10 13.61
N GLY A 350 -7.64 -10.14 12.81
CA GLY A 350 -6.51 -10.19 11.89
C GLY A 350 -6.99 -10.55 10.48
N SER A 351 -6.52 -9.88 9.43
CA SER A 351 -6.93 -10.12 8.04
C SER A 351 -5.83 -9.71 7.05
N TYR A 352 -5.75 -10.32 5.87
CA TYR A 352 -4.86 -9.86 4.79
C TYR A 352 -5.36 -8.58 4.10
N THR A 353 -6.62 -8.22 4.31
CA THR A 353 -7.23 -7.02 3.74
C THR A 353 -6.61 -5.77 4.37
N HIS A 354 -6.04 -4.92 3.53
CA HIS A 354 -5.68 -3.55 3.85
C HIS A 354 -6.88 -2.64 3.63
N ILE A 355 -7.23 -1.87 4.65
CA ILE A 355 -8.40 -0.99 4.65
C ILE A 355 -7.93 0.45 4.69
N HIS A 356 -8.41 1.26 3.75
CA HIS A 356 -8.28 2.71 3.84
C HIS A 356 -9.61 3.30 4.34
N PHE A 357 -9.63 3.80 5.58
CA PHE A 357 -10.85 4.29 6.25
C PHE A 357 -11.52 5.48 5.54
N ALA A 358 -10.80 6.22 4.70
CA ALA A 358 -11.41 7.27 3.89
C ALA A 358 -12.38 6.72 2.84
N THR A 359 -12.24 5.45 2.44
CA THR A 359 -13.18 4.80 1.51
C THR A 359 -14.53 4.53 2.15
N ASP A 360 -14.55 4.34 3.47
CA ASP A 360 -15.77 4.15 4.27
C ASP A 360 -15.54 4.52 5.76
N PRO A 361 -15.85 5.76 6.16
CA PRO A 361 -15.65 6.22 7.54
C PRO A 361 -16.49 5.46 8.58
N ARG A 362 -17.44 4.61 8.18
CA ARG A 362 -18.15 3.75 9.13
C ARG A 362 -17.18 2.79 9.83
N LEU A 363 -16.18 2.28 9.12
CA LEU A 363 -15.25 1.28 9.64
C LEU A 363 -14.43 1.81 10.82
N ILE A 364 -13.87 3.02 10.68
CA ILE A 364 -13.14 3.65 11.78
C ILE A 364 -14.07 3.97 12.95
N LYS A 365 -15.29 4.45 12.70
CA LYS A 365 -16.27 4.68 13.77
C LYS A 365 -16.59 3.40 14.53
N HIS A 366 -16.78 2.28 13.83
CA HIS A 366 -16.99 0.98 14.46
C HIS A 366 -15.81 0.55 15.33
N PHE A 367 -14.58 0.78 14.86
CA PHE A 367 -13.38 0.54 15.65
C PHE A 367 -13.38 1.34 16.96
N LEU A 368 -13.63 2.65 16.86
CA LEU A 368 -13.66 3.56 18.02
C LEU A 368 -14.79 3.23 19.00
N TYR A 369 -16.00 2.94 18.50
CA TYR A 369 -17.11 2.51 19.35
C TYR A 369 -16.88 1.15 20.00
N THR A 370 -16.14 0.26 19.34
CA THR A 370 -15.74 -1.01 19.94
C THR A 370 -14.80 -0.74 21.11
N ILE A 371 -13.78 0.11 20.93
CA ILE A 371 -12.87 0.54 22.01
C ILE A 371 -13.66 1.15 23.17
N ALA A 372 -14.58 2.07 22.89
CA ALA A 372 -15.39 2.78 23.89
C ALA A 372 -16.24 1.86 24.78
N LYS A 373 -16.70 0.72 24.24
CA LYS A 373 -17.41 -0.31 25.01
C LYS A 373 -16.39 -1.07 25.88
N ARG A 374 -15.97 -0.46 26.99
CA ARG A 374 -15.19 -1.14 28.04
C ARG A 374 -16.05 -2.25 28.65
N THR A 375 -15.54 -3.48 28.65
CA THR A 375 -16.16 -4.65 29.30
C THR A 375 -15.83 -4.70 30.77
#